data_AF-A0A9P7QGK7-F1
#
_entry.id   AF-A0A9P7QGK7-F1
#
_cell.length_a   1.000
_cell.length_b   1.000
_cell.length_c   1.000
_cell.angle_alpha   90.00
_cell.angle_beta   90.00
_cell.angle_gamma   90.00
#
_symmetry.space_group_name_H-M   'P 1'
#
loop_
_entity.id
_entity.type
_entity.pdbx_description
1 polymer ?
#
loop_
_entity_poly.entity_id
_entity_poly.type
_entity_poly.pdbx_seq_one_letter_code
_entity_poly.pdbx_strand_id
1 'polypeptide(L)'
;MSPSRTANWRNAPSAEELERRNTVGINLETVTDVTSVDFPGHFPGEDHAFSLDRFRSGFSVRFHHNEAINASFSLMGIDASLANAFRRILIAEIPTLAIENVYIENNTSVIHDEVLAHRLGLIPFDGGREGLHNFLKWRKKPEEGEDPYAGCYDWNTVRLELNVTCTVNPDADPDEQDPLKAFHNAHVYAKDIVFVPTGKQVDYFSGADAIRPVNPDILIAKLRPRQTIDLSMHMHKGIGADHAKFSPVATASYRLMPTIKILKPILGADAVKFANCFPKGVIGLETVTAEEARQVGSEYEGQQKAVVRDPMKDTVSRECLRHAEFEGKVKLGRVRDHFIFSIESAGQWDSDELFMESVKHMKLKCKKLEQQVINMAR
;
A
#
# COMPACT_ATOMS: atom_id res chain seq x y z
N MET A 1 22.43 22.59 -57.70
CA MET A 1 22.84 21.85 -56.49
C MET A 1 21.58 21.52 -55.71
N SER A 2 21.28 20.23 -55.58
CA SER A 2 20.12 19.70 -54.84
C SER A 2 20.19 20.06 -53.35
N PRO A 3 19.11 20.51 -52.70
CA PRO A 3 19.03 20.56 -51.25
C PRO A 3 18.59 19.19 -50.69
N SER A 4 19.36 18.13 -50.94
CA SER A 4 19.10 16.79 -50.40
C SER A 4 19.84 16.55 -49.09
N ARG A 5 19.44 17.29 -48.05
CA ARG A 5 19.65 16.91 -46.64
C ARG A 5 18.42 17.35 -45.84
N THR A 6 17.33 16.61 -46.00
CA THR A 6 16.24 16.62 -45.00
C THR A 6 16.87 16.25 -43.67
N ALA A 7 16.90 17.21 -42.73
CA ALA A 7 17.57 17.03 -41.47
C ALA A 7 17.00 15.83 -40.69
N ASN A 8 17.88 15.01 -40.11
CA ASN A 8 17.58 13.74 -39.42
C ASN A 8 16.51 13.83 -38.31
N TRP A 9 16.12 15.03 -37.86
CA TRP A 9 15.10 15.23 -36.83
C TRP A 9 13.65 15.03 -37.32
N ARG A 10 13.42 14.87 -38.63
CA ARG A 10 12.07 14.63 -39.21
C ARG A 10 11.67 13.15 -39.30
N ASN A 11 12.55 12.23 -38.92
CA ASN A 11 12.22 10.81 -38.92
C ASN A 11 11.46 10.45 -37.64
N ALA A 12 10.43 9.62 -37.75
CA ALA A 12 9.77 9.05 -36.59
C ALA A 12 10.82 8.38 -35.67
N PRO A 13 10.71 8.54 -34.34
CA PRO A 13 11.69 7.98 -33.41
C PRO A 13 11.79 6.46 -33.58
N SER A 14 13.00 5.92 -33.47
CA SER A 14 13.19 4.47 -33.51
C SER A 14 12.55 3.81 -32.28
N ALA A 15 12.23 2.52 -32.38
CA ALA A 15 11.68 1.76 -31.25
C ALA A 15 12.63 1.77 -30.04
N GLU A 16 13.95 1.67 -30.28
CA GLU A 16 14.96 1.75 -29.22
C GLU A 16 15.00 3.11 -28.53
N GLU A 17 14.78 4.19 -29.27
CA GLU A 17 14.73 5.55 -28.73
C GLU A 17 13.50 5.73 -27.84
N LEU A 18 12.33 5.29 -28.31
CA LEU A 18 11.09 5.32 -27.52
C LEU A 18 11.22 4.49 -26.24
N GLU A 19 11.81 3.31 -26.33
CA GLU A 19 12.02 2.45 -25.18
C GLU A 19 13.03 3.05 -24.19
N ARG A 20 14.12 3.66 -24.68
CA ARG A 20 15.08 4.40 -23.85
C ARG A 20 14.38 5.54 -23.12
N ARG A 21 13.55 6.31 -23.83
CA ARG A 21 12.78 7.42 -23.24
C ARG A 21 11.84 6.93 -22.14
N ASN A 22 11.27 5.74 -22.25
CA ASN A 22 10.39 5.14 -21.24
C ASN A 22 11.13 4.30 -20.17
N THR A 23 12.45 4.25 -20.20
CA THR A 23 13.23 3.45 -19.25
C THR A 23 14.03 4.36 -18.32
N VAL A 24 13.80 4.26 -17.02
CA VAL A 24 14.68 4.81 -15.99
C VAL A 24 15.93 3.94 -15.90
N GLY A 25 17.10 4.50 -16.16
CA GLY A 25 18.37 3.76 -16.15
C GLY A 25 18.87 3.49 -14.73
N ILE A 26 19.29 2.25 -14.46
CA ILE A 26 19.90 1.86 -13.17
C ILE A 26 21.37 1.51 -13.42
N ASN A 27 22.27 2.39 -12.97
CA ASN A 27 23.71 2.17 -13.04
C ASN A 27 24.25 1.75 -11.66
N LEU A 28 25.55 1.45 -11.60
CA LEU A 28 26.21 1.03 -10.38
C LEU A 28 26.05 2.10 -9.29
N GLU A 29 26.48 3.33 -9.59
CA GLU A 29 26.50 4.45 -8.64
C GLU A 29 25.33 5.43 -8.81
N THR A 30 24.66 5.45 -9.96
CA THR A 30 23.67 6.49 -10.31
C THR A 30 22.38 5.93 -10.89
N VAL A 31 21.33 6.75 -10.86
CA VAL A 31 20.06 6.50 -11.56
C VAL A 31 19.87 7.62 -12.57
N THR A 32 19.54 7.29 -13.82
CA THR A 32 19.36 8.27 -14.90
C THR A 32 17.92 8.27 -15.41
N ASP A 33 17.55 9.31 -16.16
CA ASP A 33 16.25 9.38 -16.87
C ASP A 33 15.02 9.35 -15.93
N VAL A 34 15.16 9.98 -14.76
CA VAL A 34 14.18 9.96 -13.66
C VAL A 34 12.94 10.82 -13.91
N THR A 35 13.03 11.85 -14.75
CA THR A 35 11.93 12.78 -15.02
C THR A 35 11.07 12.31 -16.19
N SER A 36 9.76 12.57 -16.09
CA SER A 36 8.84 12.43 -17.22
C SER A 36 9.16 13.47 -18.31
N VAL A 37 9.19 13.03 -19.56
CA VAL A 37 9.58 13.83 -20.74
C VAL A 37 8.52 13.81 -21.84
N ASP A 38 7.39 13.16 -21.59
CA ASP A 38 6.23 12.96 -22.45
C ASP A 38 5.28 14.16 -22.44
N PHE A 39 5.85 15.37 -22.46
CA PHE A 39 5.12 16.64 -22.50
C PHE A 39 5.30 17.37 -23.84
N PRO A 40 4.31 18.19 -24.27
CA PRO A 40 4.43 18.98 -25.48
C PRO A 40 5.69 19.85 -25.49
N GLY A 41 6.40 19.87 -26.62
CA GLY A 41 7.57 20.71 -26.81
C GLY A 41 8.89 20.12 -26.31
N HIS A 42 8.90 18.92 -25.71
CA HIS A 42 10.14 18.27 -25.30
C HIS A 42 10.90 17.65 -26.48
N PHE A 43 10.18 17.01 -27.41
CA PHE A 43 10.75 16.36 -28.60
C PHE A 43 10.34 17.11 -29.88
N PRO A 44 11.31 17.56 -30.70
CA PRO A 44 10.99 18.21 -31.98
C PRO A 44 10.24 17.28 -32.93
N GLY A 45 9.14 17.75 -33.52
CA GLY A 45 8.36 17.01 -34.51
C GLY A 45 7.40 15.95 -33.95
N GLU A 46 7.29 15.84 -32.62
CA GLU A 46 6.35 14.94 -31.95
C GLU A 46 5.27 15.76 -31.21
N ASP A 47 4.04 15.25 -31.23
CA ASP A 47 2.93 15.81 -30.44
C ASP A 47 2.68 14.94 -29.20
N HIS A 48 2.81 15.56 -28.04
CA HIS A 48 2.51 14.95 -26.74
C HIS A 48 1.42 15.71 -26.00
N ALA A 49 0.59 16.47 -26.72
CA ALA A 49 -0.61 17.07 -26.15
C ALA A 49 -1.50 15.98 -25.56
N PHE A 50 -2.13 16.31 -24.43
CA PHE A 50 -3.04 15.39 -23.78
C PHE A 50 -4.23 15.10 -24.71
N SER A 51 -4.48 13.82 -24.96
CA SER A 51 -5.67 13.34 -25.64
C SER A 51 -6.27 12.21 -24.83
N LEU A 52 -7.59 12.29 -24.59
CA LEU A 52 -8.31 11.27 -23.84
C LEU A 52 -8.28 9.92 -24.55
N ASP A 53 -8.30 9.90 -25.88
CA ASP A 53 -8.26 8.66 -26.66
C ASP A 53 -6.90 7.98 -26.58
N ARG A 54 -5.81 8.76 -26.61
CA ARG A 54 -4.45 8.25 -26.39
C ARG A 54 -4.28 7.69 -24.97
N PHE A 55 -4.85 8.37 -23.97
CA PHE A 55 -4.84 7.87 -22.60
C PHE A 55 -5.62 6.55 -22.49
N ARG A 56 -6.83 6.48 -23.05
CA ARG A 56 -7.69 5.27 -23.01
C ARG A 56 -7.06 4.07 -23.71
N SER A 57 -6.33 4.27 -24.80
CA SER A 57 -5.69 3.17 -25.52
C SER A 57 -4.41 2.66 -24.85
N GLY A 58 -3.67 3.52 -24.14
CA GLY A 58 -2.47 3.14 -23.39
C GLY A 58 -2.75 2.64 -21.96
N PHE A 59 -3.84 3.09 -21.35
CA PHE A 59 -4.17 2.76 -19.97
C PHE A 59 -4.65 1.31 -19.83
N SER A 60 -4.02 0.55 -18.93
CA SER A 60 -4.50 -0.79 -18.60
C SER A 60 -4.18 -1.18 -17.17
N VAL A 61 -5.02 -2.05 -16.61
CA VAL A 61 -4.89 -2.58 -15.25
C VAL A 61 -4.78 -4.10 -15.34
N ARG A 62 -3.83 -4.70 -14.63
CA ARG A 62 -3.69 -6.16 -14.54
C ARG A 62 -3.45 -6.58 -13.10
N PHE A 63 -4.39 -7.33 -12.52
CA PHE A 63 -4.21 -7.91 -11.20
C PHE A 63 -3.24 -9.09 -11.25
N HIS A 64 -2.36 -9.16 -10.26
CA HIS A 64 -1.47 -10.30 -9.99
C HIS A 64 -1.99 -11.12 -8.82
N HIS A 65 -2.53 -10.41 -7.82
CA HIS A 65 -3.09 -10.96 -6.60
C HIS A 65 -4.25 -10.08 -6.13
N ASN A 66 -5.36 -10.66 -5.69
CA ASN A 66 -6.49 -9.93 -5.14
C ASN A 66 -7.15 -10.73 -4.00
N GLU A 67 -6.84 -10.37 -2.76
CA GLU A 67 -7.45 -10.89 -1.55
C GLU A 67 -8.03 -9.72 -0.72
N ALA A 68 -8.92 -10.02 0.22
CA ALA A 68 -9.58 -8.99 1.04
C ALA A 68 -8.58 -8.03 1.72
N ILE A 69 -7.50 -8.55 2.31
CA ILE A 69 -6.51 -7.73 3.02
C ILE A 69 -5.28 -7.35 2.18
N ASN A 70 -5.09 -7.95 1.01
CA ASN A 70 -3.89 -7.75 0.19
C ASN A 70 -4.19 -7.81 -1.30
N ALA A 71 -3.92 -6.72 -2.01
CA ALA A 71 -4.00 -6.65 -3.47
C ALA A 71 -2.66 -6.22 -4.07
N SER A 72 -2.31 -6.85 -5.19
CA SER A 72 -1.22 -6.40 -6.05
C SER A 72 -1.63 -6.40 -7.52
N PHE A 73 -1.40 -5.28 -8.19
CA PHE A 73 -1.78 -5.09 -9.58
C PHE A 73 -0.82 -4.14 -10.31
N SER A 74 -0.68 -4.33 -11.62
CA SER A 74 -0.01 -3.42 -12.53
C SER A 74 -0.98 -2.35 -13.01
N LEU A 75 -0.53 -1.10 -12.97
CA LEU A 75 -1.16 0.08 -13.53
C LEU A 75 -0.23 0.63 -14.62
N MET A 76 -0.65 0.49 -15.88
CA MET A 76 0.16 0.80 -17.06
C MET A 76 -0.41 2.00 -17.82
N GLY A 77 0.45 2.81 -18.41
CA GLY A 77 0.07 3.98 -19.22
C GLY A 77 -0.38 5.19 -18.40
N ILE A 78 0.14 5.33 -17.18
CA ILE A 78 -0.08 6.52 -16.34
C ILE A 78 1.24 7.20 -15.99
N ASP A 79 1.18 8.47 -15.59
CA ASP A 79 2.33 9.19 -15.06
C ASP A 79 2.49 8.99 -13.54
N ALA A 80 3.72 9.16 -13.05
CA ALA A 80 4.08 9.05 -11.64
C ALA A 80 3.30 10.02 -10.74
N SER A 81 2.93 11.20 -11.23
CA SER A 81 2.14 12.18 -10.47
C SER A 81 0.78 11.62 -10.05
N LEU A 82 0.08 10.95 -10.98
CA LEU A 82 -1.24 10.37 -10.72
C LEU A 82 -1.12 9.10 -9.87
N ALA A 83 -0.14 8.24 -10.16
CA ALA A 83 0.16 7.06 -9.34
C ALA A 83 0.42 7.45 -7.87
N ASN A 84 1.27 8.47 -7.66
CA ASN A 84 1.59 8.96 -6.33
C ASN A 84 0.42 9.68 -5.66
N ALA A 85 -0.45 10.36 -6.41
CA ALA A 85 -1.68 10.93 -5.87
C ALA A 85 -2.57 9.84 -5.27
N PHE A 86 -2.82 8.74 -5.99
CA PHE A 86 -3.59 7.61 -5.46
C PHE A 86 -2.95 7.00 -4.21
N ARG A 87 -1.62 6.78 -4.25
CA ARG A 87 -0.87 6.29 -3.07
C ARG A 87 -1.02 7.20 -1.86
N ARG A 88 -0.98 8.53 -2.04
CA ARG A 88 -1.14 9.49 -0.95
C ARG A 88 -2.56 9.50 -0.39
N ILE A 89 -3.57 9.45 -1.26
CA ILE A 89 -4.98 9.40 -0.86
C ILE A 89 -5.28 8.13 -0.06
N LEU A 90 -4.78 6.97 -0.52
CA LEU A 90 -4.89 5.69 0.18
C LEU A 90 -4.40 5.77 1.64
N ILE A 91 -3.25 6.42 1.86
CA ILE A 91 -2.63 6.49 3.18
C ILE A 91 -3.32 7.53 4.07
N ALA A 92 -3.71 8.68 3.52
CA ALA A 92 -3.98 9.88 4.32
C ALA A 92 -5.41 10.40 4.25
N GLU A 93 -6.21 10.06 3.23
CA GLU A 93 -7.45 10.78 2.97
C GLU A 93 -8.71 9.92 2.97
N ILE A 94 -8.56 8.60 2.81
CA ILE A 94 -9.69 7.68 2.93
C ILE A 94 -10.08 7.58 4.41
N PRO A 95 -11.35 7.80 4.75
CA PRO A 95 -11.76 7.85 6.14
C PRO A 95 -12.00 6.46 6.75
N THR A 96 -11.69 6.33 8.02
CA THR A 96 -11.95 5.14 8.84
C THR A 96 -12.51 5.50 10.21
N LEU A 97 -13.07 4.52 10.89
CA LEU A 97 -13.54 4.59 12.27
C LEU A 97 -12.44 4.09 13.22
N ALA A 98 -12.05 4.90 14.21
CA ALA A 98 -11.11 4.50 15.25
C ALA A 98 -11.47 5.15 16.60
N ILE A 99 -10.93 4.60 17.70
CA ILE A 99 -11.12 5.15 19.05
C ILE A 99 -10.41 6.52 19.14
N GLU A 100 -11.14 7.54 19.57
CA GLU A 100 -10.64 8.90 19.76
C GLU A 100 -10.63 9.31 21.22
N ASN A 101 -11.74 9.09 21.92
CA ASN A 101 -11.87 9.45 23.33
C ASN A 101 -11.90 8.19 24.18
N VAL A 102 -11.17 8.20 25.28
CA VAL A 102 -11.14 7.14 26.29
C VAL A 102 -11.48 7.78 27.62
N TYR A 103 -12.55 7.30 28.25
CA TYR A 103 -13.05 7.75 29.54
C TYR A 103 -12.73 6.67 30.57
N ILE A 104 -11.72 6.93 31.39
CA ILE A 104 -11.22 5.97 32.37
C ILE A 104 -11.93 6.22 33.69
N GLU A 105 -12.65 5.23 34.18
CA GLU A 105 -13.30 5.28 35.49
C GLU A 105 -12.36 4.77 36.58
N ASN A 106 -11.68 3.65 36.32
CA ASN A 106 -10.71 3.07 37.23
C ASN A 106 -9.63 2.28 36.49
N ASN A 107 -8.38 2.72 36.60
CA ASN A 107 -7.22 1.97 36.13
C ASN A 107 -6.23 1.76 37.29
N THR A 108 -6.14 0.51 37.75
CA THR A 108 -5.16 0.08 38.78
C THR A 108 -4.08 -0.83 38.20
N SER A 109 -4.00 -0.89 36.86
CA SER A 109 -2.96 -1.61 36.16
C SER A 109 -1.60 -0.90 36.27
N VAL A 110 -0.55 -1.54 35.76
CA VAL A 110 0.80 -0.97 35.73
C VAL A 110 0.96 0.03 34.56
N ILE A 111 0.07 0.01 33.57
CA ILE A 111 0.16 0.86 32.38
C ILE A 111 -0.51 2.20 32.72
N HIS A 112 0.23 3.30 32.52
CA HIS A 112 -0.31 4.65 32.67
C HIS A 112 -1.46 4.91 31.70
N ASP A 113 -2.41 5.74 32.13
CA ASP A 113 -3.66 6.04 31.44
C ASP A 113 -3.44 6.53 30.01
N GLU A 114 -2.49 7.45 29.79
CA GLU A 114 -2.19 8.01 28.48
C GLU A 114 -1.62 6.97 27.52
N VAL A 115 -0.81 6.04 28.04
CA VAL A 115 -0.22 4.95 27.24
C VAL A 115 -1.29 3.92 26.90
N LEU A 116 -2.16 3.59 27.85
CA LEU A 116 -3.30 2.69 27.63
C LEU A 116 -4.25 3.27 26.58
N ALA A 117 -4.64 4.54 26.71
CA ALA A 117 -5.51 5.22 25.76
C ALA A 117 -4.88 5.28 24.36
N HIS A 118 -3.58 5.57 24.25
CA HIS A 118 -2.87 5.57 22.98
C HIS A 118 -2.87 4.18 22.32
N ARG A 119 -2.65 3.10 23.08
CA ARG A 119 -2.72 1.72 22.56
C ARG A 119 -4.11 1.37 22.06
N LEU A 120 -5.15 1.71 22.82
CA LEU A 120 -6.55 1.47 22.44
C LEU A 120 -6.89 2.21 21.14
N GLY A 121 -6.43 3.45 20.98
CA GLY A 121 -6.59 4.25 19.77
C GLY A 121 -6.04 3.60 18.49
N LEU A 122 -5.02 2.74 18.60
CA LEU A 122 -4.35 2.10 17.47
C LEU A 122 -4.93 0.74 17.08
N ILE A 123 -5.92 0.22 17.81
CA ILE A 123 -6.57 -1.04 17.47
C ILE A 123 -7.49 -0.81 16.26
N PRO A 124 -7.29 -1.52 15.13
CA PRO A 124 -8.20 -1.42 14.01
C PRO A 124 -9.49 -2.18 14.31
N PHE A 125 -10.63 -1.57 13.97
CA PHE A 125 -11.96 -2.16 14.10
C PHE A 125 -12.62 -2.32 12.73
N ASP A 126 -13.50 -3.30 12.64
CA ASP A 126 -14.33 -3.61 11.49
C ASP A 126 -15.81 -3.68 11.92
N GLY A 127 -16.72 -3.60 10.95
CA GLY A 127 -18.17 -3.72 11.13
C GLY A 127 -18.91 -3.65 9.80
N GLY A 128 -20.23 -3.70 9.85
CA GLY A 128 -21.08 -3.70 8.66
C GLY A 128 -20.76 -2.54 7.70
N ARG A 129 -20.50 -2.86 6.43
CA ARG A 129 -20.12 -1.89 5.37
C ARG A 129 -21.13 -0.76 5.23
N GLU A 130 -22.42 -1.09 5.25
CA GLU A 130 -23.51 -0.10 5.16
C GLU A 130 -23.47 0.87 6.35
N GLY A 131 -23.19 0.33 7.53
CA GLY A 131 -22.99 1.11 8.75
C GLY A 131 -21.81 2.08 8.65
N LEU A 132 -20.63 1.58 8.26
CA LEU A 132 -19.38 2.34 8.21
C LEU A 132 -19.36 3.42 7.11
N HIS A 133 -19.87 3.08 5.92
CA HIS A 133 -19.78 3.95 4.74
C HIS A 133 -20.97 4.92 4.65
N ASN A 134 -22.19 4.42 4.89
CA ASN A 134 -23.42 5.15 4.58
C ASN A 134 -24.14 5.69 5.81
N PHE A 135 -24.17 4.96 6.92
CA PHE A 135 -24.81 5.42 8.15
C PHE A 135 -23.93 6.41 8.92
N LEU A 136 -22.70 6.03 9.28
CA LEU A 136 -21.81 6.86 10.09
C LEU A 136 -21.34 8.12 9.35
N LYS A 137 -21.55 9.27 9.99
CA LYS A 137 -21.15 10.60 9.49
C LYS A 137 -20.06 11.22 10.34
N TRP A 138 -19.47 12.29 9.80
CA TRP A 138 -18.49 13.12 10.48
C TRP A 138 -19.10 13.78 11.72
N ARG A 139 -18.43 13.63 12.85
CA ARG A 139 -18.74 14.37 14.08
C ARG A 139 -18.06 15.75 14.04
N LYS A 140 -18.79 16.81 14.38
CA LYS A 140 -18.18 18.11 14.69
C LYS A 140 -17.53 18.01 16.07
N LYS A 141 -16.23 18.30 16.18
CA LYS A 141 -15.56 18.36 17.50
C LYS A 141 -16.23 19.49 18.33
N PRO A 142 -16.53 19.25 19.61
CA PRO A 142 -17.13 20.26 20.49
C PRO A 142 -16.15 21.43 20.68
N GLU A 143 -16.70 22.62 20.89
CA GLU A 143 -15.91 23.83 21.14
C GLU A 143 -15.41 23.86 22.60
N GLU A 144 -14.38 24.67 22.90
CA GLU A 144 -13.85 24.77 24.26
C GLU A 144 -14.94 25.25 25.24
N GLY A 145 -15.21 24.43 26.27
CA GLY A 145 -16.24 24.70 27.28
C GLY A 145 -17.60 24.05 27.02
N GLU A 146 -17.81 23.39 25.88
CA GLU A 146 -18.97 22.54 25.64
C GLU A 146 -18.82 21.17 26.33
N ASP A 147 -19.96 20.52 26.60
CA ASP A 147 -19.97 19.14 27.11
C ASP A 147 -19.21 18.21 26.14
N PRO A 148 -18.23 17.41 26.60
CA PRO A 148 -17.52 16.44 25.76
C PRO A 148 -18.44 15.47 25.00
N TYR A 149 -19.64 15.24 25.52
CA TYR A 149 -20.69 14.41 24.93
C TYR A 149 -21.63 15.19 23.99
N ALA A 150 -21.53 16.52 23.95
CA ALA A 150 -22.29 17.34 23.03
C ALA A 150 -22.05 16.88 21.58
N GLY A 151 -23.15 16.76 20.84
CA GLY A 151 -23.14 16.32 19.45
C GLY A 151 -22.78 14.84 19.24
N CYS A 152 -22.71 14.02 20.29
CA CYS A 152 -22.61 12.57 20.14
C CYS A 152 -24.00 11.98 19.88
N TYR A 153 -24.18 11.41 18.68
CA TYR A 153 -25.41 10.76 18.25
C TYR A 153 -25.09 9.35 17.74
N ASP A 154 -26.12 8.53 17.63
CA ASP A 154 -26.01 7.16 17.10
C ASP A 154 -25.40 7.11 15.69
N TRP A 155 -25.63 8.12 14.85
CA TRP A 155 -25.11 8.20 13.49
C TRP A 155 -23.69 8.80 13.38
N ASN A 156 -23.02 9.19 14.47
CA ASN A 156 -21.65 9.73 14.39
C ASN A 156 -20.66 9.23 15.45
N THR A 157 -21.14 8.58 16.50
CA THR A 157 -20.31 8.13 17.63
C THR A 157 -20.63 6.68 17.98
N VAL A 158 -19.61 5.83 17.99
CA VAL A 158 -19.73 4.43 18.41
C VAL A 158 -19.15 4.27 19.81
N ARG A 159 -19.89 3.65 20.72
CA ARG A 159 -19.47 3.42 22.11
C ARG A 159 -18.96 2.00 22.31
N LEU A 160 -17.83 1.89 23.00
CA LEU A 160 -17.22 0.63 23.42
C LEU A 160 -16.95 0.67 24.93
N GLU A 161 -16.85 -0.49 25.56
CA GLU A 161 -16.53 -0.67 26.98
C GLU A 161 -15.43 -1.73 27.15
N LEU A 162 -14.55 -1.56 28.15
CA LEU A 162 -13.54 -2.54 28.52
C LEU A 162 -13.43 -2.62 30.05
N ASN A 163 -14.09 -3.63 30.61
CA ASN A 163 -14.24 -3.77 32.05
C ASN A 163 -13.69 -5.13 32.49
N VAL A 164 -12.43 -5.15 32.93
CA VAL A 164 -11.70 -6.38 33.24
C VAL A 164 -11.04 -6.29 34.61
N THR A 165 -11.30 -7.29 35.45
CA THR A 165 -10.63 -7.47 36.75
C THR A 165 -9.87 -8.80 36.74
N CYS A 166 -8.61 -8.76 37.17
CA CYS A 166 -7.79 -9.95 37.31
C CYS A 166 -7.96 -10.58 38.70
N THR A 167 -8.21 -11.89 38.74
CA THR A 167 -8.43 -12.67 39.97
C THR A 167 -7.53 -13.89 39.99
N VAL A 168 -7.26 -14.42 41.19
CA VAL A 168 -6.54 -15.69 41.34
C VAL A 168 -7.43 -16.82 40.85
N ASN A 169 -6.87 -17.73 40.06
CA ASN A 169 -7.54 -18.97 39.68
C ASN A 169 -7.41 -19.98 40.83
N PRO A 170 -8.49 -20.34 41.55
CA PRO A 170 -8.42 -21.27 42.66
C PRO A 170 -8.09 -22.71 42.23
N ASP A 171 -8.32 -23.04 40.95
CA ASP A 171 -8.10 -24.37 40.39
C ASP A 171 -6.66 -24.58 39.87
N ALA A 172 -5.83 -23.54 39.89
CA ALA A 172 -4.45 -23.61 39.45
C ALA A 172 -3.57 -24.31 40.50
N ASP A 173 -2.51 -24.99 40.02
CA ASP A 173 -1.49 -25.56 40.89
C ASP A 173 -0.81 -24.44 41.71
N PRO A 174 -0.57 -24.60 43.02
CA PRO A 174 0.13 -23.61 43.85
C PRO A 174 1.49 -23.18 43.30
N ASP A 175 2.18 -24.06 42.55
CA ASP A 175 3.49 -23.80 41.96
C ASP A 175 3.41 -23.40 40.47
N GLU A 176 2.21 -23.16 39.93
CA GLU A 176 2.00 -22.77 38.53
C GLU A 176 2.69 -21.44 38.20
N GLN A 177 3.56 -21.47 37.19
CA GLN A 177 4.37 -20.32 36.78
C GLN A 177 3.75 -19.56 35.61
N ASP A 178 2.87 -20.20 34.82
CA ASP A 178 2.18 -19.55 33.72
C ASP A 178 1.08 -18.61 34.25
N PRO A 179 1.20 -17.27 34.07
CA PRO A 179 0.19 -16.33 34.55
C PRO A 179 -1.19 -16.55 33.93
N LEU A 180 -1.27 -17.13 32.72
CA LEU A 180 -2.55 -17.41 32.06
C LEU A 180 -3.31 -18.57 32.69
N LYS A 181 -2.61 -19.44 33.42
CA LYS A 181 -3.21 -20.55 34.17
C LYS A 181 -3.42 -20.18 35.63
N ALA A 182 -2.45 -19.50 36.23
CA ALA A 182 -2.47 -19.08 37.63
C ALA A 182 -3.55 -18.02 37.94
N PHE A 183 -3.92 -17.18 36.96
CA PHE A 183 -4.87 -16.10 37.16
C PHE A 183 -5.92 -16.05 36.04
N HIS A 184 -7.14 -15.65 36.40
CA HIS A 184 -8.14 -15.25 35.41
C HIS A 184 -7.86 -13.83 34.92
N ASN A 185 -8.00 -13.62 33.61
CA ASN A 185 -7.83 -12.31 32.95
C ASN A 185 -6.46 -11.65 33.18
N ALA A 186 -5.39 -12.45 33.30
CA ALA A 186 -4.03 -11.94 33.43
C ALA A 186 -3.59 -11.11 32.22
N HIS A 187 -4.06 -11.47 31.03
CA HIS A 187 -3.82 -10.74 29.79
C HIS A 187 -5.15 -10.21 29.26
N VAL A 188 -5.17 -8.93 28.93
CA VAL A 188 -6.32 -8.24 28.34
C VAL A 188 -6.06 -8.06 26.85
N TYR A 189 -6.96 -8.57 26.03
CA TYR A 189 -6.87 -8.59 24.58
C TYR A 189 -7.94 -7.70 23.93
N ALA A 190 -7.78 -7.38 22.65
CA ALA A 190 -8.75 -6.58 21.91
C ALA A 190 -10.15 -7.20 21.90
N LYS A 191 -10.27 -8.54 21.86
CA LYS A 191 -11.56 -9.24 21.94
C LYS A 191 -12.34 -9.00 23.24
N ASP A 192 -11.68 -8.52 24.28
CA ASP A 192 -12.33 -8.20 25.55
C ASP A 192 -13.05 -6.84 25.49
N ILE A 193 -12.86 -6.07 24.42
CA ILE A 193 -13.58 -4.83 24.16
C ILE A 193 -14.99 -5.14 23.66
N VAL A 194 -15.99 -4.61 24.36
CA VAL A 194 -17.40 -4.84 24.07
C VAL A 194 -17.99 -3.64 23.34
N PHE A 195 -18.63 -3.88 22.20
CA PHE A 195 -19.42 -2.87 21.51
C PHE A 195 -20.78 -2.69 22.18
N VAL A 196 -21.16 -1.43 22.46
CA VAL A 196 -22.42 -1.08 23.12
C VAL A 196 -23.28 -0.24 22.17
N PRO A 197 -24.16 -0.88 21.38
CA PRO A 197 -24.94 -0.19 20.36
C PRO A 197 -25.93 0.79 20.99
N THR A 198 -26.10 1.95 20.35
CA THR A 198 -27.07 2.97 20.75
C THR A 198 -28.00 3.33 19.59
N GLY A 199 -29.30 3.52 19.87
CA GLY A 199 -30.27 3.97 18.87
C GLY A 199 -30.35 3.04 17.65
N LYS A 200 -30.24 3.60 16.46
CA LYS A 200 -30.33 2.86 15.18
C LYS A 200 -29.09 2.01 14.86
N GLN A 201 -28.03 2.07 15.66
CA GLN A 201 -26.83 1.27 15.41
C GLN A 201 -27.11 -0.24 15.41
N VAL A 202 -28.10 -0.70 16.16
CA VAL A 202 -28.50 -2.12 16.20
C VAL A 202 -28.89 -2.66 14.81
N ASP A 203 -29.48 -1.80 13.98
CA ASP A 203 -29.93 -2.16 12.63
C ASP A 203 -28.75 -2.35 11.65
N TYR A 204 -27.61 -1.70 11.90
CA TYR A 204 -26.45 -1.71 11.01
C TYR A 204 -25.26 -2.52 11.54
N PHE A 205 -25.17 -2.70 12.85
CA PHE A 205 -24.02 -3.30 13.54
C PHE A 205 -24.47 -4.43 14.47
N SER A 206 -25.03 -5.51 13.90
CA SER A 206 -25.48 -6.68 14.67
C SER A 206 -25.00 -7.99 14.06
N GLY A 207 -24.93 -9.04 14.88
CA GLY A 207 -24.48 -10.36 14.44
C GLY A 207 -23.06 -10.33 13.86
N ALA A 208 -22.91 -10.74 12.60
CA ALA A 208 -21.62 -10.75 11.91
C ALA A 208 -21.08 -9.36 11.58
N ASP A 209 -21.97 -8.36 11.50
CA ASP A 209 -21.68 -6.96 11.17
C ASP A 209 -21.42 -6.09 12.41
N ALA A 210 -21.45 -6.69 13.61
CA ALA A 210 -21.16 -5.98 14.85
C ALA A 210 -19.75 -5.37 14.83
N ILE A 211 -19.62 -4.18 15.41
CA ILE A 211 -18.32 -3.52 15.57
C ILE A 211 -17.42 -4.41 16.42
N ARG A 212 -16.27 -4.79 15.89
CA ARG A 212 -15.30 -5.65 16.57
C ARG A 212 -13.87 -5.32 16.13
N PRO A 213 -12.86 -5.64 16.94
CA PRO A 213 -11.47 -5.53 16.51
C PRO A 213 -11.22 -6.45 15.30
N VAL A 214 -10.48 -5.96 14.31
CA VAL A 214 -10.04 -6.75 13.16
C VAL A 214 -9.20 -7.94 13.62
N ASN A 215 -8.28 -7.68 14.56
CA ASN A 215 -7.46 -8.72 15.17
C ASN A 215 -7.83 -8.86 16.66
N PRO A 216 -8.54 -9.95 17.06
CA PRO A 216 -9.02 -10.14 18.42
C PRO A 216 -7.91 -10.38 19.45
N ASP A 217 -6.72 -10.81 19.01
CA ASP A 217 -5.64 -11.26 19.89
C ASP A 217 -4.56 -10.18 20.12
N ILE A 218 -4.83 -8.92 19.75
CA ILE A 218 -3.95 -7.80 20.10
C ILE A 218 -3.92 -7.64 21.62
N LEU A 219 -2.73 -7.79 22.22
CA LEU A 219 -2.53 -7.59 23.65
C LEU A 219 -2.56 -6.09 24.01
N ILE A 220 -3.49 -5.72 24.88
CA ILE A 220 -3.67 -4.36 25.38
C ILE A 220 -2.82 -4.15 26.62
N ALA A 221 -3.06 -4.97 27.64
CA ALA A 221 -2.47 -4.84 28.97
C ALA A 221 -2.24 -6.21 29.61
N LYS A 222 -1.32 -6.24 30.59
CA LYS A 222 -1.12 -7.39 31.48
C LYS A 222 -1.42 -6.97 32.90
N LEU A 223 -2.24 -7.76 33.59
CA LEU A 223 -2.71 -7.52 34.95
C LEU A 223 -2.14 -8.54 35.93
N ARG A 224 -2.26 -8.23 37.21
CA ARG A 224 -2.08 -9.12 38.35
C ARG A 224 -3.32 -9.07 39.24
N PRO A 225 -3.52 -10.09 40.11
CA PRO A 225 -4.71 -10.16 40.94
C PRO A 225 -4.99 -8.85 41.68
N ARG A 226 -6.28 -8.48 41.74
CA ARG A 226 -6.80 -7.22 42.33
C ARG A 226 -6.61 -5.98 41.48
N GLN A 227 -5.95 -6.06 40.33
CA GLN A 227 -5.92 -4.98 39.36
C GLN A 227 -7.14 -5.05 38.44
N THR A 228 -7.64 -3.87 38.10
CA THR A 228 -8.83 -3.64 37.30
C THR A 228 -8.55 -2.54 36.27
N ILE A 229 -9.13 -2.72 35.09
CA ILE A 229 -9.32 -1.69 34.07
C ILE A 229 -10.83 -1.55 33.87
N ASP A 230 -11.34 -0.34 34.05
CA ASP A 230 -12.74 0.04 33.86
C ASP A 230 -12.77 1.35 33.07
N LEU A 231 -13.22 1.26 31.82
CA LEU A 231 -13.23 2.39 30.91
C LEU A 231 -14.30 2.23 29.82
N SER A 232 -14.78 3.38 29.35
CA SER A 232 -15.59 3.49 28.14
C SER A 232 -14.85 4.28 27.07
N MET A 233 -15.18 4.03 25.80
CA MET A 233 -14.48 4.61 24.66
C MET A 233 -15.47 5.07 23.60
N HIS A 234 -15.15 6.19 22.95
CA HIS A 234 -15.88 6.66 21.78
C HIS A 234 -15.01 6.60 20.53
N MET A 235 -15.55 5.96 19.50
CA MET A 235 -14.97 5.96 18.17
C MET A 235 -15.63 7.02 17.30
N HIS A 236 -14.81 7.71 16.50
CA HIS A 236 -15.24 8.72 15.54
C HIS A 236 -14.62 8.44 14.17
N LYS A 237 -15.27 8.95 13.13
CA LYS A 237 -14.72 8.92 11.77
C LYS A 237 -13.58 9.93 11.65
N GLY A 238 -12.44 9.50 11.13
CA GLY A 238 -11.23 10.31 10.95
C GLY A 238 -10.54 10.01 9.62
N ILE A 239 -9.48 10.76 9.30
CA ILE A 239 -8.61 10.52 8.14
C ILE A 239 -7.15 10.36 8.58
N GLY A 240 -6.36 9.58 7.83
CA GLY A 240 -4.95 9.32 8.14
C GLY A 240 -4.07 10.57 8.17
N ALA A 241 -4.45 11.65 7.49
CA ALA A 241 -3.76 12.93 7.51
C ALA A 241 -3.84 13.64 8.87
N ASP A 242 -4.90 13.39 9.64
CA ASP A 242 -5.06 13.92 11.00
C ASP A 242 -4.26 13.07 11.99
N HIS A 243 -4.45 11.75 11.94
CA HIS A 243 -3.69 10.81 12.77
C HIS A 243 -3.53 9.45 12.08
N ALA A 244 -2.34 8.84 12.21
CA ALA A 244 -2.01 7.59 11.52
C ALA A 244 -2.94 6.41 11.87
N LYS A 245 -3.56 6.43 13.07
CA LYS A 245 -4.58 5.44 13.48
C LYS A 245 -5.78 5.34 12.53
N PHE A 246 -6.05 6.40 11.77
CA PHE A 246 -7.13 6.43 10.79
C PHE A 246 -6.69 5.97 9.39
N SER A 247 -5.42 5.61 9.20
CA SER A 247 -4.98 5.09 7.91
C SER A 247 -5.63 3.73 7.67
N PRO A 248 -6.38 3.53 6.56
CA PRO A 248 -7.03 2.26 6.27
C PRO A 248 -6.07 1.20 5.74
N VAL A 249 -4.82 1.57 5.48
CA VAL A 249 -3.79 0.67 4.94
C VAL A 249 -2.72 0.43 5.99
N ALA A 250 -2.28 -0.81 6.13
CA ALA A 250 -1.02 -1.10 6.80
C ALA A 250 0.13 -0.48 6.00
N THR A 251 0.13 -0.70 4.68
CA THR A 251 0.99 0.01 3.75
C THR A 251 0.36 0.06 2.36
N ALA A 252 0.60 1.16 1.65
CA ALA A 252 0.30 1.28 0.23
C ALA A 252 1.53 1.84 -0.47
N SER A 253 2.05 1.07 -1.41
CA SER A 253 3.25 1.43 -2.15
C SER A 253 3.15 1.02 -3.60
N TYR A 254 4.04 1.56 -4.40
CA TYR A 254 4.27 1.07 -5.75
C TYR A 254 5.75 1.01 -6.04
N ARG A 255 6.10 0.18 -7.01
CA ARG A 255 7.41 0.20 -7.66
C ARG A 255 7.22 0.14 -9.16
N LEU A 256 8.18 0.69 -9.90
CA LEU A 256 8.19 0.56 -11.35
C LEU A 256 8.61 -0.86 -11.75
N MET A 257 8.04 -1.36 -12.85
CA MET A 257 8.39 -2.66 -13.42
C MET A 257 9.89 -2.71 -13.78
N PRO A 258 10.67 -3.62 -13.18
CA PRO A 258 12.08 -3.78 -13.55
C PRO A 258 12.23 -4.24 -15.00
N THR A 259 13.29 -3.77 -15.67
CA THR A 259 13.72 -4.30 -16.95
C THR A 259 15.19 -4.70 -16.87
N ILE A 260 15.48 -5.90 -17.34
CA ILE A 260 16.83 -6.48 -17.39
C ILE A 260 17.10 -6.80 -18.85
N LYS A 261 18.08 -6.12 -19.44
CA LYS A 261 18.48 -6.36 -20.83
C LYS A 261 19.86 -6.99 -20.87
N ILE A 262 19.94 -8.17 -21.48
CA ILE A 262 21.19 -8.85 -21.77
C ILE A 262 21.62 -8.40 -23.18
N LEU A 263 22.65 -7.56 -23.26
CA LEU A 263 23.16 -6.98 -24.50
C LEU A 263 24.07 -7.94 -25.26
N LYS A 264 24.75 -8.84 -24.54
CA LYS A 264 25.64 -9.86 -25.07
C LYS A 264 25.37 -11.19 -24.38
N PRO A 265 25.42 -12.33 -25.09
CA PRO A 265 25.21 -13.64 -24.47
C PRO A 265 26.13 -13.86 -23.26
N ILE A 266 25.55 -14.34 -22.15
CA ILE A 266 26.27 -14.76 -20.95
C ILE A 266 26.13 -16.28 -20.86
N LEU A 267 27.27 -16.98 -20.93
CA LEU A 267 27.31 -18.43 -21.17
C LEU A 267 28.08 -19.18 -20.07
N GLY A 268 27.82 -20.48 -19.95
CA GLY A 268 28.56 -21.42 -19.11
C GLY A 268 28.53 -21.04 -17.62
N ALA A 269 29.72 -21.05 -16.99
CA ALA A 269 29.86 -20.72 -15.57
C ALA A 269 29.43 -19.27 -15.24
N ASP A 270 29.64 -18.34 -16.17
CA ASP A 270 29.22 -16.94 -16.02
C ASP A 270 27.69 -16.84 -15.99
N ALA A 271 26.97 -17.70 -16.72
CA ALA A 271 25.50 -17.73 -16.71
C ALA A 271 24.96 -18.15 -15.34
N VAL A 272 25.57 -19.18 -14.73
CA VAL A 272 25.22 -19.64 -13.37
C VAL A 272 25.52 -18.55 -12.34
N LYS A 273 26.69 -17.92 -12.44
CA LYS A 273 27.07 -16.80 -11.56
C LYS A 273 26.13 -15.62 -11.72
N PHE A 274 25.79 -15.25 -12.95
CA PHE A 274 24.85 -14.18 -13.26
C PHE A 274 23.48 -14.45 -12.66
N ALA A 275 22.95 -15.67 -12.78
CA ALA A 275 21.68 -16.05 -12.18
C ALA A 275 21.68 -15.92 -10.65
N ASN A 276 22.80 -16.21 -9.99
CA ASN A 276 22.96 -16.07 -8.53
C ASN A 276 23.02 -14.61 -8.06
N CYS A 277 23.26 -13.65 -8.96
CA CYS A 277 23.19 -12.22 -8.61
C CYS A 277 21.74 -11.71 -8.43
N PHE A 278 20.73 -12.49 -8.82
CA PHE A 278 19.32 -12.11 -8.75
C PHE A 278 18.52 -13.04 -7.83
N PRO A 279 17.34 -12.59 -7.36
CA PRO A 279 16.39 -13.47 -6.69
C PRO A 279 16.03 -14.68 -7.56
N LYS A 280 15.74 -15.81 -6.90
CA LYS A 280 15.37 -17.06 -7.58
C LYS A 280 14.17 -16.84 -8.49
N GLY A 281 14.29 -17.28 -9.75
CA GLY A 281 13.24 -17.22 -10.76
C GLY A 281 13.27 -15.97 -11.66
N VAL A 282 14.12 -14.97 -11.37
CA VAL A 282 14.31 -13.81 -12.24
C VAL A 282 15.06 -14.20 -13.51
N ILE A 283 16.23 -14.83 -13.34
CA ILE A 283 17.06 -15.34 -14.42
C ILE A 283 16.91 -16.86 -14.48
N GLY A 284 16.67 -17.37 -15.70
CA GLY A 284 16.70 -18.78 -16.02
C GLY A 284 17.98 -19.19 -16.74
N LEU A 285 18.27 -20.48 -16.70
CA LEU A 285 19.33 -21.09 -17.49
C LEU A 285 18.68 -21.94 -18.58
N GLU A 286 19.07 -21.72 -19.82
CA GLU A 286 18.63 -22.48 -20.98
C GLU A 286 19.85 -23.02 -21.73
N THR A 287 19.69 -24.09 -22.51
CA THR A 287 20.75 -24.58 -23.40
C THR A 287 20.73 -23.83 -24.72
N VAL A 288 21.90 -23.39 -25.19
CA VAL A 288 22.07 -22.76 -26.51
C VAL A 288 21.68 -23.74 -27.61
N THR A 289 20.78 -23.33 -28.52
CA THR A 289 20.33 -24.16 -29.63
C THR A 289 21.33 -24.17 -30.79
N ALA A 290 21.25 -25.17 -31.67
CA ALA A 290 22.09 -25.28 -32.86
C ALA A 290 21.93 -24.10 -33.84
N GLU A 291 20.77 -23.44 -33.84
CA GLU A 291 20.51 -22.24 -34.66
C GLU A 291 21.14 -20.99 -34.07
N GLU A 292 21.09 -20.86 -32.75
CA GLU A 292 21.75 -19.75 -32.03
C GLU A 292 23.27 -19.88 -32.13
N ALA A 293 23.82 -21.08 -31.99
CA ALA A 293 25.26 -21.35 -32.13
C ALA A 293 25.86 -20.97 -33.51
N ARG A 294 25.02 -20.72 -34.53
CA ARG A 294 25.45 -20.20 -35.85
C ARG A 294 25.60 -18.68 -35.88
N GLN A 295 25.10 -17.96 -34.88
CA GLN A 295 25.27 -16.50 -34.77
C GLN A 295 26.65 -16.14 -34.22
N VAL A 296 27.19 -15.02 -34.70
CA VAL A 296 28.51 -14.51 -34.28
C VAL A 296 28.42 -14.05 -32.83
N GLY A 297 29.12 -14.75 -31.92
CA GLY A 297 29.21 -14.38 -30.50
C GLY A 297 28.57 -15.35 -29.51
N SER A 298 27.96 -16.45 -29.96
CA SER A 298 27.50 -17.55 -29.10
C SER A 298 28.29 -18.81 -29.44
N GLU A 299 29.35 -19.10 -28.67
CA GLU A 299 30.16 -20.27 -28.95
C GLU A 299 29.73 -21.50 -28.13
N TYR A 300 29.65 -22.62 -28.85
CA TYR A 300 29.34 -24.02 -28.50
C TYR A 300 27.87 -24.35 -28.19
N GLU A 301 27.28 -25.15 -29.09
CA GLU A 301 26.02 -25.87 -28.90
C GLU A 301 26.05 -26.66 -27.58
N GLY A 302 24.99 -26.56 -26.77
CA GLY A 302 24.86 -27.27 -25.49
C GLY A 302 25.39 -26.52 -24.26
N GLN A 303 26.00 -25.35 -24.39
CA GLN A 303 26.31 -24.51 -23.22
C GLN A 303 25.05 -23.90 -22.59
N GLN A 304 25.12 -23.62 -21.28
CA GLN A 304 24.04 -22.90 -20.58
C GLN A 304 24.13 -21.40 -20.87
N LYS A 305 23.03 -20.78 -21.31
CA LYS A 305 22.86 -19.34 -21.47
C LYS A 305 21.93 -18.78 -20.39
N ALA A 306 22.22 -17.58 -19.92
CA ALA A 306 21.32 -16.84 -19.05
C ALA A 306 20.19 -16.18 -19.87
N VAL A 307 18.95 -16.36 -19.44
CA VAL A 307 17.77 -15.71 -20.02
C VAL A 307 16.95 -15.04 -18.92
N VAL A 308 16.33 -13.91 -19.24
CA VAL A 308 15.42 -13.24 -18.30
C VAL A 308 14.07 -13.95 -18.35
N ARG A 309 13.63 -14.55 -17.24
CA ARG A 309 12.34 -15.25 -17.13
C ARG A 309 11.26 -14.35 -16.58
N ASP A 310 11.48 -13.82 -15.37
CA ASP A 310 10.49 -13.01 -14.66
C ASP A 310 11.16 -11.80 -14.00
N PRO A 311 11.30 -10.69 -14.74
CA PRO A 311 11.90 -9.48 -14.21
C PRO A 311 11.05 -8.85 -13.10
N MET A 312 9.78 -9.20 -12.96
CA MET A 312 8.92 -8.66 -11.90
C MET A 312 9.41 -9.12 -10.52
N LYS A 313 9.97 -10.33 -10.40
CA LYS A 313 10.50 -10.85 -9.13
C LYS A 313 11.79 -10.17 -8.67
N ASP A 314 12.41 -9.36 -9.52
CA ASP A 314 13.65 -8.68 -9.17
C ASP A 314 13.40 -7.58 -8.13
N THR A 315 14.28 -7.52 -7.14
CA THR A 315 14.31 -6.45 -6.12
C THR A 315 15.22 -5.29 -6.54
N VAL A 316 15.93 -5.43 -7.68
CA VAL A 316 16.86 -4.44 -8.23
C VAL A 316 18.01 -4.18 -7.25
N SER A 317 18.61 -5.27 -6.76
CA SER A 317 19.76 -5.25 -5.82
C SER A 317 21.02 -4.64 -6.42
N ARG A 318 21.14 -4.64 -7.76
CA ARG A 318 22.31 -4.21 -8.54
C ARG A 318 23.55 -5.07 -8.37
N GLU A 319 23.44 -6.26 -7.77
CA GLU A 319 24.60 -7.11 -7.50
C GLU A 319 25.36 -7.48 -8.78
N CYS A 320 24.66 -7.69 -9.90
CA CYS A 320 25.30 -7.99 -11.17
C CYS A 320 26.22 -6.88 -11.69
N LEU A 321 26.05 -5.63 -11.23
CA LEU A 321 26.89 -4.50 -11.66
C LEU A 321 28.24 -4.45 -10.92
N ARG A 322 28.41 -5.23 -9.85
CA ARG A 322 29.67 -5.29 -9.08
C ARG A 322 30.71 -6.21 -9.71
N HIS A 323 30.30 -7.06 -10.65
CA HIS A 323 31.16 -8.06 -11.28
C HIS A 323 31.68 -7.55 -12.63
N ALA A 324 33.00 -7.53 -12.79
CA ALA A 324 33.66 -7.04 -14.00
C ALA A 324 33.29 -7.86 -15.24
N GLU A 325 33.03 -9.18 -15.09
CA GLU A 325 32.64 -10.03 -16.23
C GLU A 325 31.28 -9.69 -16.85
N PHE A 326 30.42 -8.93 -16.15
CA PHE A 326 29.10 -8.50 -16.65
C PHE A 326 29.08 -7.06 -17.16
N GLU A 327 30.20 -6.34 -17.02
CA GLU A 327 30.33 -4.96 -17.49
C GLU A 327 30.12 -4.89 -19.02
N GLY A 328 29.23 -3.99 -19.46
CA GLY A 328 28.86 -3.85 -20.86
C GLY A 328 28.06 -5.03 -21.46
N LYS A 329 27.72 -6.06 -20.67
CA LYS A 329 26.85 -7.17 -21.10
C LYS A 329 25.41 -7.01 -20.65
N VAL A 330 25.15 -6.19 -19.62
CA VAL A 330 23.83 -6.08 -18.99
C VAL A 330 23.47 -4.61 -18.80
N LYS A 331 22.20 -4.29 -19.03
CA LYS A 331 21.60 -2.99 -18.71
C LYS A 331 20.38 -3.19 -17.83
N LEU A 332 20.41 -2.61 -16.64
CA LEU A 332 19.28 -2.59 -15.71
C LEU A 332 18.48 -1.31 -15.92
N GLY A 333 17.17 -1.41 -15.75
CA GLY A 333 16.29 -0.25 -15.80
C GLY A 333 14.97 -0.50 -15.12
N ARG A 334 14.08 0.50 -15.21
CA ARG A 334 12.67 0.36 -14.85
C ARG A 334 11.79 1.04 -15.88
N VAL A 335 10.65 0.45 -16.21
CA VAL A 335 9.68 1.01 -17.15
C VAL A 335 8.89 2.11 -16.45
N ARG A 336 8.91 3.35 -16.97
CA ARG A 336 8.40 4.54 -16.27
C ARG A 336 6.89 4.55 -16.13
N ASP A 337 6.18 4.11 -17.15
CA ASP A 337 4.71 4.11 -17.21
C ASP A 337 4.07 2.82 -16.70
N HIS A 338 4.84 1.92 -16.07
CA HIS A 338 4.36 0.64 -15.55
C HIS A 338 4.61 0.55 -14.05
N PHE A 339 3.56 0.81 -13.27
CA PHE A 339 3.56 0.78 -11.81
C PHE A 339 3.00 -0.53 -11.30
N ILE A 340 3.73 -1.22 -10.44
CA ILE A 340 3.24 -2.38 -9.68
C ILE A 340 2.83 -1.86 -8.31
N PHE A 341 1.53 -1.79 -8.05
CA PHE A 341 0.97 -1.42 -6.76
C PHE A 341 0.90 -2.64 -5.84
N SER A 342 1.04 -2.37 -4.55
CA SER A 342 0.77 -3.29 -3.46
C SER A 342 0.04 -2.51 -2.37
N ILE A 343 -1.15 -3.01 -2.02
CA ILE A 343 -2.06 -2.40 -1.05
C ILE A 343 -2.38 -3.45 0.00
N GLU A 344 -1.98 -3.19 1.24
CA GLU A 344 -2.29 -4.01 2.39
C GLU A 344 -3.30 -3.25 3.26
N SER A 345 -4.51 -3.78 3.39
CA SER A 345 -5.56 -3.18 4.20
C SER A 345 -5.34 -3.43 5.69
N ALA A 346 -5.74 -2.47 6.52
CA ALA A 346 -5.83 -2.61 7.97
C ALA A 346 -7.06 -3.41 8.43
N GLY A 347 -7.97 -3.78 7.51
CA GLY A 347 -9.09 -4.71 7.73
C GLY A 347 -10.49 -4.10 7.71
N GLN A 348 -10.63 -2.79 7.88
CA GLN A 348 -11.94 -2.10 7.81
C GLN A 348 -12.47 -1.93 6.37
N TRP A 349 -11.58 -2.05 5.38
CA TRP A 349 -11.89 -1.97 3.96
C TRP A 349 -11.28 -3.16 3.24
N ASP A 350 -11.87 -3.60 2.14
CA ASP A 350 -11.17 -4.52 1.25
C ASP A 350 -10.09 -3.78 0.44
N SER A 351 -9.00 -4.49 0.14
CA SER A 351 -7.82 -3.91 -0.49
C SER A 351 -8.06 -3.36 -1.91
N ASP A 352 -8.96 -3.98 -2.68
CA ASP A 352 -9.37 -3.53 -4.01
C ASP A 352 -10.33 -2.33 -3.93
N GLU A 353 -11.26 -2.36 -2.99
CA GLU A 353 -12.19 -1.26 -2.71
C GLU A 353 -11.44 0.02 -2.34
N LEU A 354 -10.37 -0.08 -1.54
CA LEU A 354 -9.52 1.07 -1.18
C LEU A 354 -8.95 1.79 -2.39
N PHE A 355 -8.47 1.06 -3.40
CA PHE A 355 -7.95 1.70 -4.60
C PHE A 355 -9.07 2.45 -5.35
N MET A 356 -10.25 1.84 -5.46
CA MET A 356 -11.41 2.47 -6.09
C MET A 356 -11.85 3.73 -5.33
N GLU A 357 -11.84 3.69 -4.00
CA GLU A 357 -12.13 4.85 -3.16
C GLU A 357 -11.10 5.97 -3.35
N SER A 358 -9.83 5.64 -3.53
CA SER A 358 -8.80 6.65 -3.80
C SER A 358 -9.06 7.42 -5.11
N VAL A 359 -9.51 6.73 -6.15
CA VAL A 359 -9.88 7.33 -7.44
C VAL A 359 -11.13 8.20 -7.29
N LYS A 360 -12.15 7.73 -6.54
CA LYS A 360 -13.35 8.51 -6.24
C LYS A 360 -13.00 9.80 -5.49
N HIS A 361 -12.13 9.75 -4.50
CA HIS A 361 -11.69 10.92 -3.74
C HIS A 361 -10.95 11.94 -4.63
N MET A 362 -10.05 11.48 -5.49
CA MET A 362 -9.38 12.35 -6.46
C MET A 362 -10.39 13.06 -7.38
N LYS A 363 -11.37 12.32 -7.91
CA LYS A 363 -12.43 12.88 -8.76
C LYS A 363 -13.28 13.91 -8.02
N LEU A 364 -13.64 13.66 -6.75
CA LEU A 364 -14.41 14.58 -5.92
C LEU A 364 -13.63 15.88 -5.66
N LYS A 365 -12.31 15.80 -5.43
CA LYS A 365 -11.45 16.97 -5.27
C LYS A 365 -11.44 17.85 -6.52
N CYS A 366 -11.26 17.25 -7.70
CA CYS A 366 -11.31 18.00 -8.96
C CYS A 366 -12.66 18.68 -9.17
N LYS A 367 -13.77 17.98 -8.92
CA LYS A 367 -15.12 18.56 -9.03
C LYS A 367 -15.36 19.71 -8.06
N LYS A 368 -14.87 19.59 -6.82
CA LYS A 368 -15.00 20.66 -5.82
C LYS A 368 -14.22 21.91 -6.26
N LEU A 369 -13.00 21.73 -6.77
CA LEU A 369 -12.19 22.82 -7.27
C LEU A 369 -12.83 23.48 -8.51
N GLU A 370 -13.33 22.69 -9.45
CA GLU A 370 -14.05 23.16 -10.63
C GLU A 370 -15.23 24.06 -10.22
N GLN A 371 -16.05 23.61 -9.27
CA GLN A 371 -17.18 24.40 -8.78
C GLN A 371 -16.74 25.70 -8.11
N GLN A 372 -15.65 25.68 -7.34
CA GLN A 372 -15.09 26.88 -6.72
C GLN A 372 -14.62 27.90 -7.77
N VAL A 373 -13.93 27.44 -8.81
CA VAL A 373 -13.48 28.30 -9.91
C VAL A 373 -14.68 28.90 -10.67
N ILE A 374 -15.70 28.09 -10.95
CA ILE A 374 -16.94 28.58 -11.58
C ILE A 374 -17.61 29.66 -10.73
N ASN A 375 -17.64 29.47 -9.40
CA ASN A 375 -18.22 30.45 -8.48
C ASN A 375 -17.39 31.73 -8.36
N MET A 376 -16.09 31.70 -8.64
CA MET A 376 -15.22 32.89 -8.64
C MET A 376 -15.30 33.69 -9.94
N ALA A 377 -15.57 33.02 -11.06
CA ALA A 377 -15.67 33.63 -12.38
C ALA A 377 -17.06 34.24 -12.67
N ARG A 378 -18.06 33.94 -11.83
CA ARG A 378 -19.38 34.55 -11.81
C ARG A 378 -19.42 35.64 -10.75
#